data_AF-D7KU20-F1
#
_entry.id   AF-D7KU20-F1
#
_cell.length_a   1.000
_cell.length_b   1.000
_cell.length_c   1.000
_cell.angle_alpha   90.00
_cell.angle_beta   90.00
_cell.angle_gamma   90.00
#
_symmetry.space_group_name_H-M   'P 1'
#
loop_
_entity.id
_entity.type
_entity.pdbx_description
1 polymer ?
#
loop_
_entity_poly.entity_id
_entity_poly.type
_entity_poly.pdbx_seq_one_letter_code
_entity_poly.pdbx_strand_id
1 'polypeptide(L)' 'MLWTLCILVSLLVTSITSWVYNWRNPKCRGKLPPGSMGLPLIGETIHFFKPYTTSDI' A
#
# COMPACT_ATOMS: atom_id res chain seq x y z
N MET A 1 -5.78 30.54 30.77
CA MET A 1 -4.61 30.84 29.91
C MET A 1 -3.86 29.57 29.52
N LEU A 2 -3.31 28.80 30.48
CA LEU A 2 -2.54 27.58 30.16
C LEU A 2 -3.37 26.45 29.52
N TRP A 3 -4.58 26.20 30.01
CA TRP A 3 -5.45 25.13 29.50
C TRP A 3 -5.81 25.32 28.02
N THR A 4 -6.08 26.56 27.61
CA THR A 4 -6.37 26.91 26.21
C THR A 4 -5.18 26.64 25.29
N LEU A 5 -3.95 26.89 25.75
CA LEU A 5 -2.73 26.56 24.99
C LEU A 5 -2.55 25.05 24.85
N CYS A 6 -2.81 24.27 25.92
CA CYS A 6 -2.72 22.81 25.86
C CYS A 6 -3.73 22.19 24.87
N ILE A 7 -4.95 22.73 24.81
CA ILE A 7 -5.98 22.28 23.86
C ILE A 7 -5.54 22.61 22.42
N LEU A 8 -5.04 23.83 22.17
CA LEU A 8 -4.53 24.24 20.87
C LEU A 8 -3.38 23.35 20.37
N VAL A 9 -2.42 23.06 21.24
CA VAL A 9 -1.28 22.18 20.91
C VAL A 9 -1.77 20.77 20.59
N SER A 10 -2.68 20.22 21.39
CA SER A 10 -3.24 18.88 21.16
C SER A 10 -3.99 18.78 19.83
N LEU A 11 -4.77 19.82 19.48
CA LEU A 11 -5.48 19.90 18.21
C LEU A 11 -4.51 19.96 17.02
N LEU A 12 -3.46 20.77 17.15
CA LEU A 12 -2.42 20.92 16.12
C LEU A 12 -1.70 19.60 15.85
N VAL A 13 -1.26 18.92 16.91
CA VAL A 13 -0.58 17.62 16.81
C VAL A 13 -1.47 16.57 16.17
N THR A 14 -2.74 16.50 16.57
CA THR A 14 -3.70 15.53 16.03
C THR A 14 -3.98 15.78 14.55
N SER A 15 -4.11 17.06 14.16
CA SER A 15 -4.31 17.47 12.77
C SER A 15 -3.12 17.09 11.89
N ILE A 16 -1.90 17.41 12.34
CA ILE A 16 -0.66 17.07 11.62
C ILE A 16 -0.53 15.55 11.48
N THR A 17 -0.77 14.79 12.55
CA THR A 17 -0.67 13.32 12.53
C THR A 17 -1.65 12.69 11.54
N SER A 18 -2.89 13.17 11.53
CA SER A 18 -3.94 12.69 10.61
C SER A 18 -3.63 13.05 9.15
N TRP A 19 -3.06 14.23 8.91
CA TRP A 19 -2.62 14.65 7.58
C TRP A 19 -1.46 13.80 7.07
N VAL A 20 -0.43 13.57 7.90
CA VAL A 20 0.71 12.70 7.57
C VAL A 20 0.26 11.26 7.30
N TYR A 21 -0.67 10.75 8.09
CA TYR A 21 -1.22 9.39 7.89
C TYR A 21 -1.93 9.26 6.54
N ASN A 22 -2.81 10.21 6.21
CA ASN A 22 -3.50 10.23 4.91
C ASN A 22 -2.55 10.49 3.73
N TRP A 23 -1.50 11.30 3.93
CA TRP A 23 -0.49 11.56 2.91
C TRP A 23 0.35 10.33 2.61
N ARG A 24 0.73 9.57 3.64
CA ARG A 24 1.53 8.34 3.50
C ARG A 24 0.73 7.19 2.92
N ASN A 25 -0.56 7.13 3.21
CA ASN A 25 -1.46 6.14 2.65
C ASN A 25 -2.53 6.84 1.81
N PRO A 26 -2.15 7.48 0.69
CA PRO A 26 -3.13 8.02 -0.23
C PRO A 26 -4.02 6.85 -0.64
N LYS A 27 -5.32 7.08 -0.78
CA LYS A 27 -6.23 6.01 -1.21
C LYS A 27 -5.75 5.53 -2.58
N CYS A 28 -4.98 4.45 -2.63
CA CYS A 28 -4.46 3.83 -3.83
C CYS A 28 -5.63 3.21 -4.58
N ARG A 29 -6.42 4.06 -5.22
CA ARG A 29 -7.48 3.71 -6.18
C ARG A 29 -6.90 3.59 -7.58
N GLY A 30 -5.65 3.14 -7.68
CA GLY A 30 -5.11 2.68 -8.95
C GLY A 30 -5.91 1.45 -9.35
N LYS A 31 -6.49 1.43 -10.56
CA LYS A 31 -6.90 0.16 -11.14
C LYS A 31 -5.62 -0.64 -11.30
N LEU A 32 -5.48 -1.72 -10.52
CA LEU A 32 -4.43 -2.68 -10.81
C LEU A 32 -4.63 -3.15 -12.25
N PRO A 33 -3.56 -3.33 -13.03
CA PRO A 33 -3.68 -3.95 -14.33
C PRO A 33 -4.40 -5.30 -14.14
N PRO A 34 -5.37 -5.64 -15.02
CA PRO A 34 -6.07 -6.90 -14.92
C PRO A 34 -5.05 -8.05 -14.98
N GLY A 35 -5.03 -8.88 -13.94
CA GLY A 35 -4.07 -9.98 -13.79
C GLY A 35 -4.69 -11.14 -13.02
N SER A 36 -4.14 -12.33 -13.22
CA SER A 36 -4.57 -13.53 -12.51
C SER A 36 -4.05 -13.51 -11.07
N MET A 37 -4.88 -13.93 -10.11
CA MET A 37 -4.53 -13.96 -8.68
C MET A 37 -3.67 -15.17 -8.28
N GLY A 38 -3.36 -16.09 -9.22
CA GLY A 38 -2.55 -17.28 -8.97
C GLY A 38 -3.04 -18.15 -7.80
N LEU A 39 -2.19 -19.04 -7.30
CA LEU A 39 -2.46 -19.80 -6.08
C LEU A 39 -2.27 -18.92 -4.82
N PRO A 40 -3.05 -19.11 -3.75
CA PRO A 40 -3.00 -18.24 -2.56
C PRO A 40 -1.64 -18.20 -1.83
N LEU A 41 -0.80 -19.26 -1.96
CA LEU A 41 0.52 -19.32 -1.30
C LEU A 41 1.69 -19.20 -2.29
N ILE A 42 1.53 -19.72 -3.50
CA ILE A 42 2.60 -19.83 -4.49
C ILE A 42 2.43 -18.80 -5.63
N GLY A 43 1.25 -18.21 -5.78
CA GLY A 43 0.92 -17.31 -6.88
C GLY A 43 1.12 -17.99 -8.22
N GLU A 44 1.79 -17.28 -9.14
CA GLU A 44 2.17 -17.77 -10.46
C GLU A 44 3.66 -18.17 -10.53
N THR A 45 4.34 -18.30 -9.39
CA THR A 45 5.80 -18.54 -9.36
C THR A 45 6.20 -19.85 -10.02
N ILE A 46 5.45 -20.94 -9.86
CA ILE A 46 5.74 -22.22 -10.53
C ILE A 46 5.71 -22.06 -12.05
N HIS A 47 4.75 -21.30 -12.58
CA HIS A 47 4.64 -21.06 -14.02
C HIS A 47 5.76 -20.14 -14.51
N PHE A 48 6.13 -19.12 -13.72
CA PHE A 48 7.23 -18.22 -14.02
C PHE A 48 8.61 -18.90 -13.99
N PHE A 49 8.83 -19.84 -13.06
CA PHE A 49 10.06 -20.61 -12.93
C PHE A 49 10.07 -21.91 -13.74
N LYS A 50 8.98 -22.21 -14.47
CA LYS A 50 8.97 -23.37 -15.36
C LYS A 50 10.05 -23.16 -16.41
N PRO A 51 11.00 -24.09 -16.58
CA PRO A 51 12.00 -23.96 -17.62
C PRO A 51 11.30 -23.86 -18.97
N TYR A 52 11.57 -22.79 -19.70
CA TYR A 52 11.16 -22.69 -21.10
C TYR A 52 11.90 -23.78 -21.86
N THR A 53 11.19 -24.84 -22.24
CA THR A 53 11.71 -25.74 -23.27
C THR A 53 11.63 -24.94 -24.57
N THR A 54 12.70 -24.23 -24.87
CA THR A 54 12.90 -23.62 -26.19
C THR A 54 13.15 -24.79 -27.13
N SER A 55 12.07 -25.43 -27.58
CA SER A 55 12.09 -26.50 -28.57
C SER A 55 12.03 -25.83 -29.95
N ASP A 56 13.14 -25.20 -30.30
CA ASP A 56 13.43 -24.61 -31.61
C ASP A 56 14.53 -25.43 -32.32
N ILE A 57 14.36 -26.77 -32.29
CA ILE A 57 15.00 -27.71 -33.22
C ILE A 57 13.95 -28.73 -33.68
#